data_AF-A0A521J4X7-F1
#
_entry.id   AF-A0A521J4X7-F1
#
_cell.length_a   1.000
_cell.length_b   1.000
_cell.length_c   1.000
_cell.angle_alpha   90.00
_cell.angle_beta   90.00
_cell.angle_gamma   90.00
#
_symmetry.space_group_name_H-M   'P 1'
#
loop_
_entity.id
_entity.type
_entity.pdbx_description
1 polymer ?
#
loop_
_entity_poly.entity_id
_entity_poly.type
_entity_poly.pdbx_seq_one_letter_code
_entity_poly.pdbx_strand_id
1 'polypeptide(L)'
;MDCAQIPLEQFEAKYPDEPRPRRSLELCEDWARGKIKMPIAKRAILDSHAVAKEINDSEYGALCHGIGHAGATVHVGTHAIGLPIYELTAMVYKYDKENYQ
;
A
#
# COMPACT_ATOMS: atom_id res chain seq x y z
N MET A 1 9.33 -2.86 -7.56
CA MET A 1 8.51 -3.12 -6.34
C MET A 1 7.36 -4.07 -6.68
N ASP A 2 7.71 -5.25 -7.19
CA ASP A 2 6.79 -5.97 -8.09
C ASP A 2 5.71 -6.75 -7.33
N CYS A 3 6.00 -7.15 -6.09
CA CYS A 3 5.04 -7.81 -5.21
C CYS A 3 3.80 -6.96 -4.89
N ALA A 4 3.87 -5.63 -5.02
CA ALA A 4 2.74 -4.75 -4.77
C ALA A 4 1.86 -4.49 -6.01
N GLN A 5 2.19 -5.05 -7.18
CA GLN A 5 1.43 -4.81 -8.42
C GLN A 5 0.00 -5.30 -8.33
N ILE A 6 -0.21 -6.55 -7.88
CA ILE A 6 -1.55 -7.14 -7.74
C ILE A 6 -2.45 -6.31 -6.79
N PRO A 7 -2.04 -6.00 -5.54
CA PRO A 7 -2.87 -5.20 -4.66
C PRO A 7 -3.06 -3.76 -5.16
N LEU A 8 -2.09 -3.19 -5.88
CA LEU A 8 -2.25 -1.89 -6.52
C LEU A 8 -3.31 -1.92 -7.62
N GLU A 9 -3.25 -2.89 -8.53
CA GLU A 9 -4.24 -3.07 -9.59
C GLU A 9 -5.65 -3.27 -9.03
N GLN A 10 -5.77 -4.08 -7.97
CA GLN A 10 -7.04 -4.25 -7.26
C GLN A 10 -7.52 -2.92 -6.67
N PHE A 11 -6.65 -2.16 -6.01
CA PHE A 11 -7.01 -0.87 -5.42
C PHE A 11 -7.49 0.12 -6.48
N GLU A 12 -6.76 0.26 -7.57
CA GLU A 12 -7.06 1.20 -8.66
C GLU A 12 -8.30 0.85 -9.46
N ALA A 13 -8.64 -0.45 -9.55
CA ALA A 13 -9.89 -0.87 -10.18
C ALA A 13 -11.12 -0.29 -9.46
N LYS A 14 -11.03 -0.03 -8.14
CA LYS A 14 -12.11 0.59 -7.36
C LYS A 14 -11.93 2.09 -7.14
N TYR A 15 -10.69 2.55 -6.94
CA TYR A 15 -10.35 3.95 -6.68
C TYR A 15 -9.39 4.50 -7.76
N PRO A 16 -9.84 4.64 -9.03
CA PRO A 16 -8.97 5.07 -10.13
C PRO A 16 -8.47 6.51 -9.97
N ASP A 17 -9.21 7.35 -9.25
CA ASP A 17 -8.88 8.77 -9.02
C ASP A 17 -8.07 9.00 -7.73
N GLU A 18 -7.62 7.93 -7.06
CA GLU A 18 -6.77 8.01 -5.86
C GLU A 18 -5.31 7.61 -6.20
N PRO A 19 -4.47 8.56 -6.63
CA PRO A 19 -3.14 8.25 -7.17
C PRO A 19 -2.09 7.98 -6.10
N ARG A 20 -2.36 8.28 -4.82
CA ARG A 20 -1.34 8.23 -3.75
C ARG A 20 -0.66 6.85 -3.60
N PRO A 21 -1.36 5.70 -3.69
CA PRO A 21 -0.71 4.39 -3.57
C PRO A 21 0.25 4.08 -4.71
N ARG A 22 -0.14 4.37 -5.97
CA ARG A 22 0.76 4.26 -7.14
C ARG A 22 1.96 5.18 -6.98
N ARG A 23 1.69 6.44 -6.67
CA ARG A 23 2.71 7.48 -6.52
C ARG A 23 3.75 7.12 -5.44
N SER A 24 3.31 6.48 -4.36
CA SER A 24 4.17 5.93 -3.32
C SER A 24 5.16 4.91 -3.89
N LEU A 25 4.69 3.89 -4.62
CA LEU A 25 5.55 2.86 -5.19
C LEU A 25 6.52 3.42 -6.25
N GLU A 26 6.05 4.32 -7.11
CA GLU A 26 6.89 4.98 -8.12
C GLU A 26 8.04 5.79 -7.48
N LEU A 27 7.73 6.61 -6.47
CA LEU A 27 8.74 7.42 -5.81
C LEU A 27 9.68 6.57 -4.95
N CYS A 28 9.21 5.50 -4.34
CA CYS A 28 10.08 4.58 -3.62
C CYS A 28 11.03 3.83 -4.57
N GLU A 29 10.57 3.47 -5.76
CA GLU A 29 11.43 2.89 -6.79
C GLU A 29 12.46 3.91 -7.32
N ASP A 30 12.06 5.17 -7.53
CA ASP A 30 13.00 6.23 -7.90
C ASP A 30 14.03 6.52 -6.80
N TRP A 31 13.64 6.42 -5.53
CA TRP A 31 14.57 6.51 -4.41
C TRP A 31 15.54 5.33 -4.38
N ALA A 32 15.05 4.10 -4.56
CA ALA A 32 15.89 2.90 -4.65
C ALA A 32 16.95 3.01 -5.74
N ARG A 33 16.63 3.70 -6.84
CA ARG A 33 17.54 3.97 -7.96
C ARG A 33 18.41 5.23 -7.78
N GLY A 34 18.33 5.91 -6.65
CA GLY A 34 19.12 7.09 -6.34
C GLY A 34 18.72 8.36 -7.10
N LYS A 35 17.56 8.38 -7.77
CA LYS A 35 17.09 9.53 -8.56
C LYS A 35 16.53 10.66 -7.70
N ILE A 36 15.96 10.31 -6.53
CA ILE A 36 15.39 11.26 -5.57
C ILE A 36 15.93 11.03 -4.17
N LYS A 37 15.75 12.02 -3.29
CA LYS A 37 16.13 11.91 -1.88
C LYS A 37 15.04 11.23 -1.05
N MET A 38 15.46 10.52 0.00
CA MET A 38 14.58 9.81 0.93
C MET A 38 13.34 10.59 1.40
N PRO A 39 13.42 11.89 1.79
CA PRO A 39 12.25 12.60 2.28
C PRO A 39 11.07 12.68 1.29
N ILE A 40 11.35 12.65 -0.02
CA ILE A 40 10.32 12.68 -1.07
C ILE A 40 9.55 11.34 -1.07
N ALA A 41 10.26 10.22 -1.12
CA ALA A 41 9.65 8.90 -1.04
C ALA A 41 8.93 8.68 0.31
N LYS A 42 9.55 9.10 1.42
CA LYS A 42 8.94 9.03 2.75
C LYS A 42 7.61 9.78 2.82
N ARG A 43 7.51 10.97 2.22
CA ARG A 43 6.25 11.71 2.16
C ARG A 43 5.19 10.91 1.40
N ALA A 44 5.53 10.37 0.23
CA ALA A 44 4.60 9.58 -0.58
C ALA A 44 4.12 8.30 0.12
N ILE A 45 5.00 7.62 0.88
CA ILE A 45 4.63 6.49 1.74
C ILE A 45 3.59 6.93 2.77
N LEU A 46 3.82 8.05 3.46
CA LEU A 46 2.90 8.58 4.45
C LEU A 46 1.55 8.98 3.83
N ASP A 47 1.57 9.54 2.63
CA ASP A 47 0.36 9.92 1.90
C ASP A 47 -0.45 8.66 1.51
N SER A 48 0.22 7.57 1.11
CA SER A 48 -0.44 6.27 0.90
C SER A 48 -1.05 5.72 2.20
N HIS A 49 -0.38 5.85 3.35
CA HIS A 49 -0.98 5.45 4.63
C HIS A 49 -2.15 6.36 5.04
N ALA A 50 -2.15 7.63 4.65
CA ALA A 50 -3.24 8.56 4.95
C ALA A 50 -4.54 8.16 4.23
N VAL A 51 -4.46 7.73 2.96
CA VAL A 51 -5.61 7.20 2.19
C VAL A 51 -6.38 6.16 2.99
N ALA A 52 -5.69 5.21 3.59
CA ALA A 52 -6.32 4.12 4.35
C ALA A 52 -7.16 4.60 5.56
N LYS A 53 -6.90 5.81 6.05
CA LYS A 53 -7.69 6.46 7.12
C LYS A 53 -8.80 7.34 6.58
N GLU A 54 -8.70 7.77 5.34
CA GLU A 54 -9.62 8.70 4.69
C GLU A 54 -10.74 7.98 3.93
N ILE A 55 -10.46 6.80 3.37
CA ILE A 55 -11.47 6.00 2.70
C ILE A 55 -12.32 5.22 3.70
N ASN A 56 -13.64 5.29 3.56
CA ASN A 56 -14.59 4.56 4.39
C ASN A 56 -14.81 3.13 3.85
N ASP A 57 -13.72 2.37 3.72
CA ASP A 57 -13.71 1.04 3.11
C ASP A 57 -12.60 0.20 3.73
N SER A 58 -12.99 -0.79 4.55
CA SER A 58 -12.02 -1.56 5.35
C SER A 58 -11.15 -2.48 4.50
N GLU A 59 -11.69 -3.09 3.43
CA GLU A 59 -10.92 -3.94 2.52
C GLU A 59 -9.84 -3.10 1.82
N TYR A 60 -10.25 -1.98 1.23
CA TYR A 60 -9.34 -1.17 0.42
C TYR A 60 -8.43 -0.30 1.28
N GLY A 61 -8.84 0.05 2.50
CA GLY A 61 -7.97 0.65 3.51
C GLY A 61 -6.84 -0.30 3.90
N ALA A 62 -7.14 -1.59 4.06
CA ALA A 62 -6.11 -2.61 4.30
C ALA A 62 -5.18 -2.76 3.09
N LEU A 63 -5.70 -2.88 1.85
CA LEU A 63 -4.84 -2.93 0.64
C LEU A 63 -3.89 -1.73 0.58
N CYS A 64 -4.41 -0.53 0.85
CA CYS A 64 -3.62 0.69 0.81
C CYS A 64 -2.51 0.73 1.88
N HIS A 65 -2.78 0.21 3.09
CA HIS A 65 -1.73 -0.03 4.08
C HIS A 65 -0.67 -1.01 3.58
N GLY A 66 -1.07 -2.13 2.98
CA GLY A 66 -0.15 -3.12 2.41
C GLY A 66 0.77 -2.51 1.36
N ILE A 67 0.21 -1.72 0.43
CA ILE A 67 0.96 -0.99 -0.59
C ILE A 67 1.96 0.00 0.03
N GLY A 68 1.52 0.76 1.04
CA GLY A 68 2.40 1.66 1.81
C GLY A 68 3.59 0.94 2.44
N HIS A 69 3.35 -0.24 3.03
CA HIS A 69 4.39 -1.10 3.60
C HIS A 69 5.35 -1.67 2.55
N ALA A 70 4.84 -2.08 1.39
CA ALA A 70 5.69 -2.52 0.28
C ALA A 70 6.65 -1.39 -0.14
N GLY A 71 6.13 -0.17 -0.32
CA GLY A 71 6.93 1.02 -0.56
C GLY A 71 7.94 1.29 0.55
N ALA A 72 7.53 1.22 1.82
CA ALA A 72 8.40 1.50 2.96
C ALA A 72 9.59 0.54 3.13
N THR A 73 9.60 -0.60 2.43
CA THR A 73 10.71 -1.57 2.46
C THR A 73 12.04 -0.97 1.99
N VAL A 74 12.02 0.02 1.07
CA VAL A 74 13.25 0.72 0.67
C VAL A 74 13.85 1.57 1.80
N HIS A 75 13.05 1.94 2.82
CA HIS A 75 13.55 2.61 4.01
C HIS A 75 14.17 1.65 5.01
N VAL A 76 13.46 0.57 5.34
CA VAL A 76 13.93 -0.49 6.23
C VAL A 76 13.20 -1.79 5.93
N GLY A 77 13.96 -2.89 5.83
CA GLY A 77 13.45 -4.20 5.39
C GLY A 77 12.36 -4.79 6.27
N THR A 78 12.23 -4.35 7.53
CA THR A 78 11.17 -4.80 8.44
C THR A 78 9.76 -4.43 7.99
N HIS A 79 9.61 -3.46 7.09
CA HIS A 79 8.30 -3.15 6.50
C HIS A 79 7.79 -4.23 5.53
N ALA A 80 8.65 -5.11 5.01
CA ALA A 80 8.29 -6.08 3.98
C ALA A 80 7.14 -7.01 4.42
N ILE A 81 7.10 -7.39 5.70
CA ILE A 81 6.03 -8.26 6.26
C ILE A 81 4.66 -7.57 6.26
N GLY A 82 4.61 -6.24 6.20
CA GLY A 82 3.36 -5.49 6.23
C GLY A 82 2.49 -5.74 5.00
N LEU A 83 3.09 -5.92 3.82
CA LEU A 83 2.35 -6.20 2.59
C LEU A 83 1.45 -7.46 2.73
N PRO A 84 2.00 -8.67 2.98
CA PRO A 84 1.17 -9.87 3.09
C PRO A 84 0.20 -9.83 4.28
N ILE A 85 0.57 -9.20 5.40
CA ILE A 85 -0.34 -9.06 6.56
C ILE A 85 -1.59 -8.26 6.18
N TYR A 86 -1.41 -7.14 5.48
CA TYR A 86 -2.52 -6.27 5.13
C TYR A 86 -3.32 -6.78 3.92
N GLU A 87 -2.70 -7.49 2.98
CA GLU A 87 -3.43 -8.24 1.95
C GLU A 87 -4.33 -9.31 2.57
N LEU A 88 -3.82 -10.11 3.51
CA LEU A 88 -4.63 -11.08 4.25
C LEU A 88 -5.77 -10.40 5.02
N THR A 89 -5.49 -9.24 5.62
CA THR A 89 -6.51 -8.43 6.29
C THR A 89 -7.60 -7.97 5.32
N ALA A 90 -7.24 -7.53 4.12
CA ALA A 90 -8.18 -7.17 3.06
C ALA A 90 -9.03 -8.37 2.64
N MET A 91 -8.43 -9.55 2.49
CA MET A 91 -9.15 -10.79 2.18
C MET A 91 -10.18 -11.14 3.26
N VAL A 92 -9.83 -10.99 4.54
CA VAL A 92 -10.75 -11.21 5.66
C VAL A 92 -11.94 -10.24 5.60
N TYR A 93 -11.72 -8.97 5.24
CA TYR A 93 -12.82 -8.04 5.02
C TYR A 93 -13.68 -8.40 3.80
N LYS A 94 -13.06 -8.87 2.72
CA LYS A 94 -13.74 -9.25 1.47
C LYS A 94 -14.64 -10.47 1.61
N TYR A 95 -14.18 -11.49 2.34
CA TYR A 95 -14.90 -12.78 2.47
C TYR A 95 -15.77 -12.88 3.72
N ASP A 96 -15.89 -11.76 4.45
CA ASP A 96 -16.62 -11.62 5.70
C ASP A 96 -16.03 -12.45 6.86
N LYS A 97 -15.85 -11.79 8.02
CA LYS A 97 -15.33 -12.40 9.25
C LYS A 97 -16.32 -13.39 9.86
N GLU A 98 -17.61 -13.19 9.58
CA GLU A 98 -18.72 -14.00 10.11
C GLU A 98 -18.72 -15.44 9.58
N ASN A 99 -18.06 -15.70 8.44
CA ASN A 99 -17.99 -17.04 7.82
C ASN A 99 -16.92 -17.96 8.43
N TYR A 100 -16.19 -17.52 9.46
CA TYR A 100 -15.10 -18.27 10.10
C TYR A 100 -15.40 -18.64 11.56
N GLN A 101 -16.68 -18.83 11.92
CA GLN A 101 -17.09 -19.34 13.23
C GLN A 101 -16.86 -20.85 13.37
#